data_AF-A0A1W6B9C6-F1
#
_entry.id   AF-A0A1W6B9C6-F1
#
_cell.length_a   1.000
_cell.length_b   1.000
_cell.length_c   1.000
_cell.angle_alpha   90.00
_cell.angle_beta   90.00
_cell.angle_gamma   90.00
#
_symmetry.space_group_name_H-M   'P 1'
#
loop_
_entity.id
_entity.type
_entity.pdbx_description
1 polymer ?
#
loop_
_entity_poly.entity_id
_entity_poly.type
_entity_poly.pdbx_seq_one_letter_code
_entity_poly.pdbx_strand_id
1 'polypeptide(L)'
;MDNRKDLREVIYPSILPFWKNIIRYFYEDICHKLMRPQQLLRYIEEGSLSPLPIKPAPDTMWTRSVIRWDEWKGIARYDHSTEYQIDYRHPGNRRHILEMEHLFIPELKTLIKTHVFENHRLDIVEVTGISASKSMSHDISHIDEFPLIRCREFVEPITIEHLHKNMDHGEIRLDDMRFSDFTWAKRRIHWHNAGGSHHFAAARHQAVRLSYPIPLTGILTKYSLDNVSLLRLRKRWSMFLLPKREVFGKFYEAMAAFQCAFGQCELPRNLHNALGVDEQLSIIWLSKDDPKASAVGLALDFGGFTDFGLILDALGNSTKHTARN
;
A
#
# COMPACT_ATOMS: atom_id res chain seq x y z
N MET A 1 -28.40 11.46 -73.49
CA MET A 1 -27.01 11.88 -73.81
C MET A 1 -26.43 12.38 -72.50
N ASP A 2 -25.80 11.54 -71.66
CA ASP A 2 -24.64 10.67 -71.93
C ASP A 2 -23.44 11.56 -72.34
N ASN A 3 -22.21 11.50 -71.80
CA ASN A 3 -21.49 10.57 -70.95
C ASN A 3 -20.10 11.23 -70.72
N ARG A 4 -19.42 10.98 -69.58
CA ARG A 4 -17.94 10.78 -69.42
C ARG A 4 -16.97 11.93 -69.82
N LYS A 5 -15.86 12.25 -69.14
CA LYS A 5 -14.86 11.52 -68.32
C LYS A 5 -14.08 12.61 -67.54
N ASP A 6 -13.93 12.53 -66.23
CA ASP A 6 -12.77 11.92 -65.53
C ASP A 6 -11.39 12.29 -66.10
N LEU A 7 -10.53 12.91 -65.27
CA LEU A 7 -9.08 12.61 -65.17
C LEU A 7 -8.44 13.32 -63.94
N ARG A 8 -8.44 12.58 -62.82
CA ARG A 8 -7.32 12.37 -61.88
C ARG A 8 -6.87 13.52 -60.96
N GLU A 9 -7.55 13.64 -59.81
CA GLU A 9 -6.84 13.77 -58.53
C GLU A 9 -6.40 12.36 -58.09
N VAL A 10 -5.13 12.04 -58.30
CA VAL A 10 -4.49 10.93 -57.59
C VAL A 10 -4.10 11.46 -56.22
N ILE A 11 -4.99 11.31 -55.24
CA ILE A 11 -4.62 11.40 -53.84
C ILE A 11 -3.73 10.19 -53.56
N TYR A 12 -2.43 10.40 -53.53
CA TYR A 12 -1.51 9.43 -52.95
C TYR A 12 -1.82 9.34 -51.45
N PRO A 13 -2.26 8.19 -50.91
CA PRO A 13 -2.20 7.98 -49.47
C PRO A 13 -0.72 8.11 -49.08
N SER A 14 -0.42 9.03 -48.16
CA SER A 14 0.94 9.29 -47.71
C SER A 14 1.61 7.97 -47.32
N ILE A 15 2.65 7.56 -48.05
CA ILE A 15 3.50 6.41 -47.75
C ILE A 15 4.39 6.70 -46.51
N LEU A 16 4.41 7.96 -46.05
CA LEU A 16 5.22 8.47 -44.93
C LEU A 16 4.93 7.90 -43.52
N PRO A 17 3.70 7.50 -43.10
CA PRO A 17 3.44 6.97 -41.76
C PRO A 17 3.99 5.55 -41.58
N PHE A 18 3.94 4.73 -42.63
CA PHE A 18 4.31 3.32 -42.57
C PHE A 18 5.83 3.12 -42.41
N TRP A 19 6.64 3.82 -43.20
CA TRP A 19 8.11 3.74 -43.09
C TRP A 19 8.63 4.28 -41.77
N LYS A 20 8.01 5.33 -41.21
CA LYS A 20 8.34 5.82 -39.87
C LYS A 20 8.12 4.76 -38.80
N ASN A 21 7.02 4.01 -38.88
CA ASN A 21 6.74 2.91 -37.96
C ASN A 21 7.73 1.75 -38.11
N ILE A 22 8.13 1.41 -39.34
CA ILE A 22 9.13 0.36 -39.60
C ILE A 22 10.51 0.78 -39.07
N ILE A 23 10.98 1.98 -39.42
CA ILE A 23 12.28 2.49 -38.95
C ILE A 23 12.32 2.54 -37.42
N ARG A 24 11.22 2.99 -36.79
CA ARG A 24 11.07 2.99 -35.34
C ARG A 24 11.17 1.58 -34.77
N TYR A 25 10.46 0.62 -35.35
CA TYR A 25 10.52 -0.78 -34.90
C TYR A 25 11.93 -1.35 -34.95
N PHE A 26 12.66 -1.13 -36.06
CA PHE A 26 14.05 -1.57 -36.18
C PHE A 26 14.98 -0.87 -35.19
N TYR A 27 14.81 0.43 -34.99
CA TYR A 27 15.57 1.17 -33.99
C TYR A 27 15.34 0.63 -32.58
N GLU A 28 14.08 0.42 -32.19
CA GLU A 28 13.71 -0.17 -30.90
C GLU A 28 14.33 -1.57 -30.73
N ASP A 29 14.28 -2.43 -31.75
CA ASP A 29 14.91 -3.77 -31.72
C ASP A 29 16.42 -3.72 -31.52
N ILE A 30 17.12 -2.78 -32.17
CA ILE A 30 18.57 -2.57 -31.98
C ILE A 30 18.86 -2.10 -30.56
N CYS A 31 18.11 -1.10 -30.06
CA CYS A 31 18.27 -0.62 -28.70
C CYS A 31 18.00 -1.71 -27.66
N HIS A 32 17.00 -2.56 -27.88
CA HIS A 32 16.69 -3.69 -27.02
C HIS A 32 17.85 -4.69 -26.95
N LYS A 33 18.48 -4.99 -28.10
CA LYS A 33 19.71 -5.82 -28.16
C LYS A 33 20.89 -5.18 -27.43
N LEU A 34 20.92 -3.86 -27.34
CA LEU A 34 21.90 -3.07 -26.57
C LEU A 34 21.47 -2.82 -25.11
N MET A 35 20.54 -3.62 -24.57
CA MET A 35 20.08 -3.56 -23.17
C MET A 35 19.40 -2.24 -22.79
N ARG A 36 18.81 -1.53 -23.76
CA ARG A 36 18.02 -0.32 -23.52
C ARG A 36 16.53 -0.61 -23.75
N PRO A 37 15.66 -0.45 -22.74
CA PRO A 37 14.22 -0.68 -22.89
C PRO A 37 13.56 0.50 -23.64
N GLN A 38 13.88 0.64 -24.93
CA GLN A 38 13.57 1.84 -25.72
C GLN A 38 12.06 2.13 -25.80
N GLN A 39 11.24 1.09 -25.93
CA GLN A 39 9.79 1.28 -25.96
C GLN A 39 9.25 1.84 -24.63
N LEU A 40 9.78 1.39 -23.49
CA LEU A 40 9.42 1.93 -22.17
C LEU A 40 9.83 3.40 -22.05
N LEU A 41 11.09 3.70 -22.40
CA LEU A 41 11.61 5.08 -22.36
C LEU A 41 10.75 6.02 -23.20
N ARG A 42 10.38 5.60 -24.41
CA ARG A 42 9.48 6.36 -25.28
C ARG A 42 8.13 6.59 -24.62
N TYR A 43 7.51 5.57 -24.02
CA TYR A 43 6.22 5.75 -23.35
C TYR A 43 6.28 6.75 -22.19
N ILE A 44 7.39 6.78 -21.45
CA ILE A 44 7.66 7.74 -20.38
C ILE A 44 7.88 9.15 -20.95
N GLU A 45 8.75 9.29 -21.96
CA GLU A 45 9.07 10.57 -22.61
C GLU A 45 7.85 11.22 -23.27
N GLU A 46 6.98 10.42 -23.90
CA GLU A 46 5.72 10.89 -24.50
C GLU A 46 4.64 11.19 -23.44
N GLY A 47 4.89 10.91 -22.16
CA GLY A 47 3.92 11.10 -21.06
C GLY A 47 2.76 10.10 -21.06
N SER A 48 2.81 9.11 -21.96
CA SER A 48 1.78 8.09 -22.10
C SER A 48 1.82 7.07 -20.96
N LEU A 49 2.98 6.85 -20.35
CA LEU A 49 3.16 6.14 -19.09
C LEU A 49 3.79 7.12 -18.09
N SER A 50 3.01 7.60 -17.13
CA SER A 50 3.44 8.62 -16.18
C SER A 50 3.40 8.13 -14.73
N PRO A 51 4.29 8.64 -13.86
CA PRO A 51 4.27 8.32 -12.45
C PRO A 51 3.03 8.93 -11.78
N LEU A 52 2.52 8.23 -10.77
CA LEU A 52 1.45 8.73 -9.92
C LEU A 52 1.93 8.79 -8.46
N PRO A 53 1.74 9.94 -7.78
CA PRO A 53 2.17 10.08 -6.40
C PRO A 53 1.29 9.24 -5.47
N ILE A 54 1.89 8.75 -4.41
CA ILE A 54 1.15 8.13 -3.31
C ILE A 54 0.35 9.21 -2.59
N LYS A 55 -0.95 8.99 -2.46
CA LYS A 55 -1.82 9.74 -1.55
C LYS A 55 -2.10 8.90 -0.30
N PRO A 56 -1.42 9.16 0.83
CA PRO A 56 -1.66 8.40 2.07
C PRO A 56 -3.05 8.71 2.64
N ALA A 57 -3.58 7.81 3.45
CA ALA A 57 -4.77 8.11 4.25
C ALA A 57 -4.49 9.25 5.25
N PRO A 58 -5.51 10.05 5.64
CA PRO A 58 -5.36 11.04 6.69
C PRO A 58 -4.77 10.44 7.98
N ASP A 59 -3.90 11.17 8.69
CA ASP A 59 -3.32 10.74 9.97
C ASP A 59 -4.31 10.96 11.11
N THR A 60 -5.08 9.92 11.47
CA THR A 60 -6.15 9.97 12.46
C THR A 60 -5.95 8.93 13.56
N MET A 61 -6.69 9.04 14.66
CA MET A 61 -6.70 8.02 15.71
C MET A 61 -7.37 6.70 15.31
N TRP A 62 -7.93 6.63 14.11
CA TRP A 62 -8.58 5.42 13.61
C TRP A 62 -7.55 4.45 13.03
N THR A 63 -7.82 3.14 13.13
CA THR A 63 -6.95 2.12 12.49
C THR A 63 -6.87 2.25 10.97
N ARG A 64 -7.81 2.95 10.31
CA ARG A 64 -7.71 3.27 8.87
C ARG A 64 -6.50 4.14 8.50
N SER A 65 -5.86 4.78 9.48
CA SER A 65 -4.61 5.53 9.29
C SER A 65 -3.36 4.67 9.45
N VAL A 66 -3.50 3.43 9.92
CA VAL A 66 -2.39 2.48 10.04
C VAL A 66 -2.23 1.74 8.73
N ILE A 67 -1.04 1.85 8.12
CA ILE A 67 -0.66 1.02 6.97
C ILE A 67 -0.58 -0.44 7.43
N ARG A 68 -1.35 -1.32 6.79
CA ARG A 68 -1.48 -2.73 7.19
C ARG A 68 -0.42 -3.59 6.52
N TRP A 69 0.83 -3.39 6.93
CA TRP A 69 1.95 -4.23 6.49
C TRP A 69 1.77 -5.69 6.90
N ASP A 70 1.09 -5.92 8.03
CA ASP A 70 0.70 -7.24 8.55
C ASP A 70 -0.22 -8.00 7.59
N GLU A 71 -0.99 -7.29 6.78
CA GLU A 71 -1.91 -7.87 5.80
C GLU A 71 -1.34 -7.90 4.38
N TRP A 72 -0.14 -7.34 4.14
CA TRP A 72 0.31 -6.99 2.78
C TRP A 72 0.14 -8.16 1.81
N LYS A 73 0.37 -9.41 2.24
CA LYS A 73 -0.11 -10.60 1.51
C LYS A 73 -0.49 -11.78 2.38
N GLY A 74 -1.51 -11.57 3.21
CA GLY A 74 -2.13 -12.67 3.96
C GLY A 74 -3.48 -12.38 4.61
N ILE A 75 -4.45 -11.78 3.91
CA ILE A 75 -5.87 -12.10 4.13
C ILE A 75 -6.40 -12.74 2.85
N ALA A 76 -6.26 -14.06 2.75
CA ALA A 76 -7.00 -14.86 1.78
C ALA A 76 -8.49 -14.77 2.15
N ARG A 77 -9.29 -14.00 1.40
CA ARG A 77 -10.74 -14.04 1.59
C ARG A 77 -11.38 -15.31 1.02
N TYR A 78 -10.69 -16.03 0.11
CA TYR A 78 -11.27 -17.20 -0.57
C TYR A 78 -10.30 -18.33 -0.95
N ASP A 79 -8.98 -18.12 -1.00
CA ASP A 79 -8.02 -19.19 -1.32
C ASP A 79 -6.66 -18.96 -0.62
N HIS A 80 -6.25 -19.89 0.22
CA HIS A 80 -4.96 -19.86 0.92
C HIS A 80 -3.77 -20.20 0.01
N SER A 81 -4.01 -20.63 -1.23
CA SER A 81 -2.97 -21.12 -2.14
C SER A 81 -2.01 -20.03 -2.65
N THR A 82 -2.36 -18.74 -2.52
CA THR A 82 -1.59 -17.60 -3.08
C THR A 82 -0.94 -16.70 -2.02
N GLU A 83 -0.92 -17.10 -0.73
CA GLU A 83 -0.30 -16.31 0.32
C GLU A 83 1.19 -16.05 0.04
N TYR A 84 1.61 -14.79 0.24
CA TYR A 84 2.99 -14.32 0.00
C TYR A 84 3.52 -14.55 -1.43
N GLN A 85 2.64 -14.78 -2.41
CA GLN A 85 3.01 -14.90 -3.83
C GLN A 85 2.78 -13.58 -4.57
N ILE A 86 3.58 -13.33 -5.61
CA ILE A 86 3.39 -12.25 -6.58
C ILE A 86 2.99 -12.85 -7.93
N ASP A 87 2.21 -12.11 -8.71
CA ASP A 87 1.95 -12.49 -10.10
C ASP A 87 3.21 -12.19 -10.90
N TYR A 88 3.88 -13.23 -11.37
CA TYR A 88 5.15 -13.12 -12.06
C TYR A 88 4.96 -13.36 -13.56
N ARG A 89 5.49 -12.44 -14.36
CA ARG A 89 5.46 -12.46 -15.82
C ARG A 89 6.87 -12.67 -16.32
N HIS A 90 7.08 -13.65 -17.17
CA HIS A 90 8.40 -13.93 -17.75
C HIS A 90 8.31 -14.19 -19.25
N PRO A 91 9.40 -13.95 -20.01
CA PRO A 91 9.48 -14.35 -21.40
C PRO A 91 9.21 -15.84 -21.56
N GLY A 92 8.34 -16.17 -22.52
CA GLY A 92 8.05 -17.52 -22.95
C GLY A 92 8.61 -17.83 -24.33
N ASN A 93 8.08 -18.86 -24.97
CA ASN A 93 8.48 -19.24 -26.33
C ASN A 93 7.95 -18.30 -27.42
N ARG A 94 6.93 -17.49 -27.11
CA ARG A 94 6.31 -16.55 -28.06
C ARG A 94 6.83 -15.14 -27.85
N ARG A 95 7.41 -14.56 -28.90
CA ARG A 95 7.85 -13.17 -28.90
C ARG A 95 6.65 -12.25 -28.62
N HIS A 96 6.85 -11.21 -27.80
CA HIS A 96 5.83 -10.23 -27.39
C HIS A 96 4.68 -10.78 -26.51
N ILE A 97 4.80 -11.99 -25.96
CA ILE A 97 3.88 -12.50 -24.95
C ILE A 97 4.70 -12.95 -23.74
N LEU A 98 4.28 -12.55 -22.54
CA LEU A 98 4.84 -13.02 -21.29
C LEU A 98 3.94 -14.10 -20.70
N GLU A 99 4.55 -15.20 -20.33
CA GLU A 99 3.90 -16.28 -19.59
C GLU A 99 3.66 -15.83 -18.13
N MET A 100 2.73 -16.48 -17.46
CA MET A 100 2.33 -16.15 -16.08
C MET A 100 2.61 -17.32 -15.17
N GLU A 101 3.20 -17.03 -14.02
CA GLU A 101 3.26 -17.94 -12.88
C GLU A 101 3.07 -17.15 -11.59
N HIS A 102 2.85 -17.86 -10.48
CA HIS A 102 2.88 -17.25 -9.16
C HIS A 102 4.22 -17.51 -8.49
N LEU A 103 4.94 -16.44 -8.15
CA LEU A 103 6.25 -16.53 -7.52
C LEU A 103 6.12 -16.31 -6.01
N PHE A 104 6.50 -17.32 -5.23
CA PHE A 104 6.56 -17.21 -3.78
C PHE A 104 7.72 -16.32 -3.31
N ILE A 105 7.41 -15.35 -2.46
CA ILE A 105 8.37 -14.42 -1.87
C ILE A 105 8.51 -14.73 -0.37
N PRO A 106 9.48 -15.56 0.04
CA PRO A 106 9.60 -16.04 1.42
C PRO A 106 9.75 -14.90 2.43
N GLU A 107 10.41 -13.82 2.05
CA GLU A 107 10.62 -12.68 2.93
C GLU A 107 9.32 -11.95 3.27
N LEU A 108 8.27 -12.01 2.44
CA LEU A 108 6.97 -11.42 2.78
C LEU A 108 6.28 -12.16 3.93
N LYS A 109 6.49 -13.48 4.05
CA LYS A 109 5.95 -14.30 5.14
C LYS A 109 6.52 -13.89 6.50
N THR A 110 7.79 -13.53 6.54
CA THR A 110 8.51 -13.20 7.77
C THR A 110 8.71 -11.71 7.98
N LEU A 111 8.31 -10.86 7.02
CA LEU A 111 8.49 -9.41 7.07
C LEU A 111 7.89 -8.82 8.34
N ILE A 112 6.70 -9.26 8.73
CA ILE A 112 6.03 -8.84 9.96
C ILE A 112 5.96 -10.02 10.92
N LYS A 113 6.53 -9.82 12.12
CA LYS A 113 6.44 -10.74 13.25
C LYS A 113 5.23 -10.37 14.11
N THR A 114 4.41 -11.38 14.38
CA THR A 114 3.26 -11.28 15.27
C THR A 114 3.58 -11.97 16.59
N HIS A 115 3.32 -11.28 17.70
CA HIS A 115 3.38 -11.87 19.04
C HIS A 115 2.08 -11.56 19.77
N VAL A 116 1.49 -12.58 20.38
CA VAL A 116 0.22 -12.47 21.10
C VAL A 116 0.48 -12.57 22.59
N PHE A 117 0.02 -11.58 23.35
CA PHE A 117 0.05 -11.56 24.80
C PHE A 117 -1.37 -11.76 25.32
N GLU A 118 -1.62 -12.95 25.88
CA GLU A 118 -2.85 -13.26 26.59
C GLU A 118 -2.89 -12.53 27.94
N ASN A 119 -4.08 -12.11 28.38
CA ASN A 119 -4.29 -11.42 29.67
C ASN A 119 -3.35 -10.22 29.89
N HIS A 120 -3.01 -9.51 28.81
CA HIS A 120 -2.19 -8.32 28.86
C HIS A 120 -2.92 -7.21 29.61
N ARG A 121 -2.22 -6.57 30.56
CA ARG A 121 -2.74 -5.47 31.37
C ARG A 121 -2.10 -4.17 30.94
N LEU A 122 -2.92 -3.16 30.69
CA LEU A 122 -2.50 -1.80 30.35
C LEU A 122 -3.45 -0.78 30.98
N ASP A 123 -3.03 0.46 31.15
CA ASP A 123 -3.91 1.55 31.55
C ASP A 123 -4.69 2.10 30.35
N ILE A 124 -5.94 2.53 30.56
CA ILE A 124 -6.78 3.13 29.51
C ILE A 124 -6.07 4.26 28.75
N VAL A 125 -5.19 5.03 29.40
CA VAL A 125 -4.48 6.14 28.76
C VAL A 125 -3.45 5.68 27.73
N GLU A 126 -2.97 4.44 27.83
CA GLU A 126 -2.03 3.83 26.88
C GLU A 126 -2.70 3.52 25.52
N VAL A 127 -4.04 3.37 25.50
CA VAL A 127 -4.79 3.22 24.25
C VAL A 127 -4.81 4.57 23.54
N THR A 128 -4.25 4.62 22.34
CA THR A 128 -4.09 5.86 21.55
C THR A 128 -4.91 5.88 20.26
N GLY A 129 -5.54 4.76 19.91
CA GLY A 129 -6.43 4.68 18.75
C GLY A 129 -7.56 3.67 18.91
N ILE A 130 -8.53 3.76 17.99
CA ILE A 130 -9.78 2.98 18.01
C ILE A 130 -10.05 2.42 16.61
N SER A 131 -10.63 1.23 16.53
CA SER A 131 -10.81 0.53 15.26
C SER A 131 -12.13 0.82 14.56
N ALA A 132 -13.22 0.99 15.31
CA ALA A 132 -14.54 1.22 14.76
C ALA A 132 -15.31 2.32 15.51
N SER A 133 -16.01 3.15 14.76
CA SER A 133 -16.94 4.13 15.32
C SER A 133 -17.94 4.60 14.27
N LYS A 134 -19.14 5.00 14.70
CA LYS A 134 -20.08 5.76 13.86
C LYS A 134 -19.51 7.11 13.41
N SER A 135 -18.46 7.61 14.07
CA SER A 135 -17.75 8.84 13.69
C SER A 135 -16.49 8.59 12.87
N MET A 136 -16.24 7.36 12.41
CA MET A 136 -14.99 7.00 11.72
C MET A 136 -14.78 7.76 10.39
N SER A 137 -15.83 8.35 9.80
CA SER A 137 -15.70 9.23 8.62
C SER A 137 -15.03 10.58 8.92
N HIS A 138 -14.89 10.96 10.20
CA HIS A 138 -14.29 12.23 10.60
C HIS A 138 -12.79 12.05 10.81
N ASP A 139 -11.99 12.97 10.29
CA ASP A 139 -10.54 12.97 10.45
C ASP A 139 -10.17 13.61 11.79
N ILE A 140 -10.12 12.77 12.83
CA ILE A 140 -9.79 13.19 14.21
C ILE A 140 -8.37 12.74 14.53
N SER A 141 -7.50 13.68 14.85
CA SER A 141 -6.07 13.43 15.01
C SER A 141 -5.75 12.72 16.32
N HIS A 142 -6.31 13.17 17.44
CA HIS A 142 -5.99 12.63 18.77
C HIS A 142 -7.23 12.05 19.46
N ILE A 143 -7.03 10.95 20.20
CA ILE A 143 -8.13 10.28 20.92
C ILE A 143 -8.77 11.16 21.99
N ASP A 144 -8.04 12.11 22.55
CA ASP A 144 -8.56 13.09 23.53
C ASP A 144 -9.43 14.18 22.91
N GLU A 145 -9.29 14.44 21.61
CA GLU A 145 -10.14 15.39 20.88
C GLU A 145 -11.49 14.77 20.53
N PHE A 146 -11.51 13.46 20.30
CA PHE A 146 -12.71 12.74 19.89
C PHE A 146 -13.93 12.98 20.79
N PRO A 147 -13.84 12.80 22.12
CA PRO A 147 -15.01 12.99 22.96
C PRO A 147 -15.44 14.47 23.02
N LEU A 148 -14.49 15.39 22.92
CA LEU A 148 -14.78 16.83 22.86
C LEU A 148 -15.43 17.26 21.54
N ILE A 149 -15.28 16.50 20.46
CA ILE A 149 -15.87 16.85 19.15
C ILE A 149 -17.18 16.08 18.93
N ARG A 150 -17.28 14.84 19.42
CA ARG A 150 -18.32 13.88 18.99
C ARG A 150 -19.22 13.34 20.10
N CYS A 151 -18.89 13.53 21.37
CA CYS A 151 -19.74 13.10 22.50
C CYS A 151 -19.44 13.88 23.78
N ARG A 152 -19.60 15.21 23.72
CA ARG A 152 -19.34 16.10 24.87
C ARG A 152 -20.22 15.73 26.07
N GLU A 153 -21.42 15.25 25.81
CA GLU A 153 -22.41 14.82 26.79
C GLU A 153 -21.94 13.66 27.67
N PHE A 154 -20.93 12.88 27.23
CA PHE A 154 -20.36 11.80 28.04
C PHE A 154 -19.13 12.25 28.84
N VAL A 155 -18.57 13.43 28.55
CA VAL A 155 -17.36 13.94 29.23
C VAL A 155 -17.70 14.56 30.58
N GLU A 156 -18.77 15.36 30.63
CA GLU A 156 -19.14 16.12 31.82
C GLU A 156 -20.23 15.41 32.64
N PRO A 157 -20.13 15.39 33.98
CA PRO A 157 -19.07 15.99 34.79
C PRO A 157 -17.79 15.14 34.78
N ILE A 158 -16.63 15.78 34.94
CA ILE A 158 -15.35 15.08 35.14
C ILE A 158 -15.24 14.62 36.60
N THR A 159 -15.79 13.44 36.92
CA THR A 159 -15.65 12.78 38.22
C THR A 159 -15.36 11.29 38.07
N ILE A 160 -14.87 10.64 39.14
CA ILE A 160 -14.57 9.20 39.16
C ILE A 160 -15.86 8.39 38.94
N GLU A 161 -16.99 8.82 39.51
CA GLU A 161 -18.28 8.15 39.37
C GLU A 161 -18.77 8.20 37.92
N HIS A 162 -18.62 9.34 37.25
CA HIS A 162 -19.04 9.48 35.87
C HIS A 162 -18.13 8.70 34.91
N LEU A 163 -16.83 8.65 35.22
CA LEU A 163 -15.89 7.76 34.54
C LEU A 163 -16.34 6.31 34.64
N HIS A 164 -16.63 5.80 35.84
CA HIS A 164 -17.09 4.42 36.00
C HIS A 164 -18.38 4.16 35.25
N LYS A 165 -19.33 5.09 35.27
CA LYS A 165 -20.57 4.98 34.48
C LYS A 165 -20.29 4.83 32.98
N ASN A 166 -19.32 5.55 32.42
CA ASN A 166 -18.91 5.38 31.04
C ASN A 166 -18.27 4.01 30.80
N MET A 167 -17.43 3.56 31.73
CA MET A 167 -16.77 2.24 31.65
C MET A 167 -17.73 1.06 31.77
N ASP A 168 -18.85 1.24 32.46
CA ASP A 168 -19.91 0.23 32.62
C ASP A 168 -20.78 0.07 31.36
N HIS A 169 -20.53 0.84 30.29
CA HIS A 169 -21.27 0.70 29.03
C HIS A 169 -20.98 -0.65 28.37
N GLY A 170 -22.01 -1.48 28.24
CA GLY A 170 -21.88 -2.89 27.84
C GLY A 170 -21.23 -3.14 26.47
N GLU A 171 -21.23 -2.17 25.55
CA GLU A 171 -20.54 -2.32 24.26
C GLU A 171 -19.01 -2.20 24.36
N ILE A 172 -18.48 -1.73 25.50
CA ILE A 172 -17.02 -1.71 25.74
C ILE A 172 -16.49 -3.14 25.93
N ARG A 173 -17.30 -4.06 26.49
CA ARG A 173 -16.97 -5.49 26.64
C ARG A 173 -15.61 -5.70 27.32
N LEU A 174 -15.50 -5.25 28.57
CA LEU A 174 -14.26 -5.31 29.36
C LEU A 174 -13.72 -6.74 29.56
N ASP A 175 -14.56 -7.75 29.33
CA ASP A 175 -14.25 -9.17 29.40
C ASP A 175 -13.66 -9.77 28.11
N ASP A 176 -13.76 -9.09 26.96
CA ASP A 176 -13.22 -9.53 25.65
C ASP A 176 -12.51 -8.38 24.94
N MET A 177 -11.63 -7.68 25.66
CA MET A 177 -10.85 -6.59 25.06
C MET A 177 -9.76 -7.13 24.16
N ARG A 178 -9.63 -6.53 22.97
CA ARG A 178 -8.60 -6.85 21.99
C ARG A 178 -7.86 -5.60 21.57
N PHE A 179 -6.54 -5.70 21.55
CA PHE A 179 -5.65 -4.58 21.24
C PHE A 179 -4.66 -4.96 20.14
N SER A 180 -4.20 -3.96 19.40
CA SER A 180 -3.03 -4.12 18.53
C SER A 180 -1.99 -3.05 18.77
N ASP A 181 -0.75 -3.49 18.87
CA ASP A 181 0.44 -2.64 18.90
C ASP A 181 1.16 -2.75 17.55
N PHE A 182 1.07 -1.70 16.73
CA PHE A 182 1.80 -1.61 15.47
C PHE A 182 3.06 -0.78 15.66
N THR A 183 4.25 -1.40 15.63
CA THR A 183 5.51 -0.70 15.99
C THR A 183 5.90 0.43 15.02
N TRP A 184 5.32 0.43 13.82
CA TRP A 184 5.52 1.46 12.80
C TRP A 184 4.46 2.56 12.81
N ALA A 185 3.38 2.39 13.58
CA ALA A 185 2.34 3.40 13.68
C ALA A 185 2.74 4.45 14.72
N LYS A 186 2.44 5.71 14.42
CA LYS A 186 2.63 6.84 15.34
C LYS A 186 1.85 6.64 16.64
N ARG A 187 0.61 6.14 16.52
CA ARG A 187 -0.22 5.68 17.63
C ARG A 187 0.02 4.18 17.75
N ARG A 188 0.59 3.73 18.87
CA ARG A 188 1.02 2.34 19.03
C ARG A 188 -0.17 1.42 19.25
N ILE A 189 -0.87 1.63 20.37
CA ILE A 189 -1.92 0.75 20.86
C ILE A 189 -3.29 1.22 20.36
N HIS A 190 -3.97 0.35 19.62
CA HIS A 190 -5.35 0.54 19.17
C HIS A 190 -6.28 -0.48 19.83
N TRP A 191 -7.45 -0.04 20.26
CA TRP A 191 -8.52 -0.92 20.72
C TRP A 191 -9.39 -1.39 19.54
N HIS A 192 -9.61 -2.70 19.44
CA HIS A 192 -10.49 -3.34 18.46
C HIS A 192 -11.88 -3.50 19.03
N ASN A 193 -12.74 -2.55 18.73
CA ASN A 193 -14.10 -2.50 19.23
C ASN A 193 -15.12 -2.74 18.11
N ALA A 194 -16.34 -3.12 18.50
CA ALA A 194 -17.52 -3.13 17.63
C ALA A 194 -18.55 -2.05 18.01
N GLY A 195 -18.43 -1.47 19.21
CA GLY A 195 -19.30 -0.44 19.77
C GLY A 195 -18.60 0.30 20.92
N GLY A 196 -19.32 1.17 21.64
CA GLY A 196 -18.80 1.81 22.86
C GLY A 196 -17.67 2.85 22.69
N SER A 197 -17.29 3.21 21.46
CA SER A 197 -16.16 4.13 21.20
C SER A 197 -16.28 5.48 21.93
N HIS A 198 -17.50 6.03 21.99
CA HIS A 198 -17.77 7.33 22.60
C HIS A 198 -17.62 7.30 24.12
N HIS A 199 -18.20 6.28 24.78
CA HIS A 199 -18.05 6.08 26.22
C HIS A 199 -16.59 5.79 26.60
N PHE A 200 -15.91 4.91 25.86
CA PHE A 200 -14.51 4.61 26.10
C PHE A 200 -13.62 5.85 26.00
N ALA A 201 -13.81 6.66 24.94
CA ALA A 201 -13.01 7.86 24.74
C ALA A 201 -13.30 8.93 25.82
N ALA A 202 -14.56 9.08 26.23
CA ALA A 202 -14.94 9.96 27.33
C ALA A 202 -14.32 9.50 28.66
N ALA A 203 -14.42 8.20 29.01
CA ALA A 203 -13.78 7.64 30.19
C ALA A 203 -12.25 7.82 30.18
N ARG A 204 -11.60 7.58 29.04
CA ARG A 204 -10.16 7.83 28.87
C ARG A 204 -9.83 9.30 29.10
N HIS A 205 -10.58 10.22 28.50
CA HIS A 205 -10.39 11.66 28.68
C HIS A 205 -10.52 12.06 30.16
N GLN A 206 -11.54 11.54 30.85
CA GLN A 206 -11.74 11.75 32.29
C GLN A 206 -10.57 11.18 33.11
N ALA A 207 -10.11 9.96 32.80
CA ALA A 207 -8.97 9.31 33.47
C ALA A 207 -7.70 10.18 33.40
N VAL A 208 -7.39 10.73 32.21
CA VAL A 208 -6.27 11.65 32.01
C VAL A 208 -6.42 12.91 32.88
N ARG A 209 -7.60 13.55 32.87
CA ARG A 209 -7.87 14.80 33.59
C ARG A 209 -7.85 14.61 35.11
N LEU A 210 -8.33 13.47 35.58
CA LEU A 210 -8.36 13.11 36.99
C LEU A 210 -7.03 12.52 37.49
N SER A 211 -6.10 12.21 36.58
CA SER A 211 -4.90 11.40 36.89
C SER A 211 -5.28 10.10 37.62
N TYR A 212 -6.38 9.48 37.20
CA TYR A 212 -6.94 8.28 37.83
C TYR A 212 -6.74 7.06 36.92
N PRO A 213 -5.97 6.04 37.36
CA PRO A 213 -5.66 4.90 36.53
C PRO A 213 -6.87 3.97 36.37
N ILE A 214 -7.05 3.44 35.16
CA ILE A 214 -8.08 2.45 34.83
C ILE A 214 -7.41 1.27 34.15
N PRO A 215 -7.12 0.19 34.90
CA PRO A 215 -6.49 -0.99 34.33
C PRO A 215 -7.47 -1.73 33.43
N LEU A 216 -7.08 -1.95 32.19
CA LEU A 216 -7.74 -2.80 31.21
C LEU A 216 -6.99 -4.13 31.13
N THR A 217 -7.71 -5.21 30.84
CA THR A 217 -7.13 -6.54 30.61
C THR A 217 -7.70 -7.10 29.33
N GLY A 218 -6.85 -7.71 28.49
CA GLY A 218 -7.31 -8.31 27.24
C GLY A 218 -6.19 -8.99 26.46
N ILE A 219 -6.46 -9.27 25.19
CA ILE A 219 -5.47 -9.85 24.26
C ILE A 219 -4.77 -8.71 23.54
N LEU A 220 -3.43 -8.64 23.65
CA LEU A 220 -2.62 -7.71 22.87
C LEU A 220 -1.87 -8.46 21.76
N THR A 221 -2.17 -8.10 20.52
CA THR A 221 -1.38 -8.57 19.37
C THR A 221 -0.37 -7.50 18.95
N LYS A 222 0.91 -7.80 19.10
CA LYS A 222 2.01 -6.93 18.70
C LYS A 222 2.53 -7.32 17.32
N TYR A 223 2.61 -6.34 16.42
CA TYR A 223 3.16 -6.47 15.09
C TYR A 223 4.46 -5.69 14.98
N SER A 224 5.53 -6.37 14.60
CA SER A 224 6.87 -5.80 14.51
C SER A 224 7.56 -6.17 13.21
N LEU A 225 8.44 -5.29 12.73
CA LEU A 225 9.18 -5.52 11.49
C LEU A 225 10.38 -6.45 11.71
N ASP A 226 10.55 -7.43 10.82
CA ASP A 226 11.78 -8.19 10.70
C ASP A 226 12.77 -7.50 9.74
N ASN A 227 13.75 -6.81 10.30
CA ASN A 227 14.76 -6.09 9.52
C ASN A 227 15.59 -7.01 8.63
N VAL A 228 15.77 -8.30 8.98
CA VAL A 228 16.51 -9.25 8.15
C VAL A 228 15.74 -9.54 6.86
N SER A 229 14.45 -9.81 6.95
CA SER A 229 13.56 -10.01 5.79
C SER A 229 13.48 -8.76 4.92
N LEU A 230 13.37 -7.57 5.55
CA LEU A 230 13.41 -6.30 4.85
C LEU A 230 14.69 -6.14 4.01
N LEU A 231 15.85 -6.37 4.62
CA LEU A 231 17.14 -6.27 3.93
C LEU A 231 17.27 -7.28 2.79
N ARG A 232 16.76 -8.51 2.96
CA ARG A 232 16.75 -9.53 1.90
C ARG A 232 15.86 -9.11 0.72
N LEU A 233 14.66 -8.59 0.99
CA LEU A 233 13.78 -8.01 -0.04
C LEU A 233 14.49 -6.90 -0.82
N ARG A 234 15.07 -5.94 -0.11
CA ARG A 234 15.77 -4.79 -0.69
C ARG A 234 17.02 -5.19 -1.47
N LYS A 235 17.71 -6.26 -1.06
CA LYS A 235 18.87 -6.78 -1.77
C LYS A 235 18.49 -7.44 -3.10
N ARG A 236 17.39 -8.19 -3.13
CA ARG A 236 16.99 -8.99 -4.30
C ARG A 236 16.16 -8.22 -5.33
N TRP A 237 15.35 -7.26 -4.87
CA TRP A 237 14.35 -6.61 -5.72
C TRP A 237 14.52 -5.09 -5.75
N SER A 238 14.43 -4.54 -6.96
CA SER A 238 14.04 -3.15 -7.18
C SER A 238 12.53 -3.11 -7.32
N MET A 239 11.85 -2.20 -6.64
CA MET A 239 10.39 -2.16 -6.60
C MET A 239 9.87 -0.77 -6.92
N PHE A 240 8.95 -0.66 -7.86
CA PHE A 240 8.41 0.63 -8.30
C PHE A 240 6.89 0.64 -8.28
N LEU A 241 6.30 1.81 -8.05
CA LEU A 241 4.85 1.98 -8.13
C LEU A 241 4.43 2.41 -9.52
N LEU A 242 3.52 1.66 -10.11
CA LEU A 242 2.88 1.98 -11.38
C LEU A 242 1.37 2.11 -11.23
N PRO A 243 0.71 2.91 -12.08
CA PRO A 243 -0.75 2.89 -12.19
C PRO A 243 -1.22 1.49 -12.60
N LYS A 244 -2.18 0.92 -11.86
CA LYS A 244 -2.62 -0.48 -12.01
C LYS A 244 -3.14 -0.77 -13.42
N ARG A 245 -3.80 0.21 -14.07
CA ARG A 245 -4.31 0.05 -15.44
C ARG A 245 -3.19 -0.08 -16.48
N GLU A 246 -2.04 0.54 -16.23
CA GLU A 246 -0.92 0.55 -17.15
C GLU A 246 -0.03 -0.69 -17.01
N VAL A 247 -0.13 -1.43 -15.89
CA VAL A 247 0.63 -2.67 -15.64
C VAL A 247 0.44 -3.66 -16.78
N PHE A 248 -0.81 -3.90 -17.19
CA PHE A 248 -1.17 -4.78 -18.33
C PHE A 248 -1.46 -4.01 -19.63
N GLY A 249 -1.19 -2.70 -19.64
CA GLY A 249 -1.21 -1.85 -20.82
C GLY A 249 0.21 -1.61 -21.33
N LYS A 250 0.61 -0.33 -21.39
CA LYS A 250 1.90 0.10 -21.96
C LYS A 250 3.11 -0.52 -21.28
N PHE A 251 3.06 -0.73 -19.97
CA PHE A 251 4.19 -1.34 -19.26
C PHE A 251 4.38 -2.80 -19.70
N TYR A 252 3.30 -3.59 -19.74
CA TYR A 252 3.36 -4.97 -20.23
C TYR A 252 3.86 -5.06 -21.66
N GLU A 253 3.35 -4.21 -22.57
CA GLU A 253 3.80 -4.16 -23.96
C GLU A 253 5.31 -3.94 -24.05
N ALA A 254 5.83 -2.95 -23.31
CA ALA A 254 7.25 -2.64 -23.27
C ALA A 254 8.08 -3.81 -22.70
N MET A 255 7.61 -4.46 -21.63
CA MET A 255 8.30 -5.60 -21.02
C MET A 255 8.30 -6.80 -21.98
N ALA A 256 7.20 -7.05 -22.67
CA ALA A 256 7.07 -8.10 -23.66
C ALA A 256 7.96 -7.84 -24.89
N ALA A 257 8.06 -6.61 -25.37
CA ALA A 257 8.95 -6.25 -26.47
C ALA A 257 10.43 -6.31 -26.09
N PHE A 258 10.77 -5.91 -24.86
CA PHE A 258 12.13 -5.99 -24.33
C PHE A 258 12.51 -7.40 -23.83
N GLN A 259 11.52 -8.30 -23.72
CA GLN A 259 11.66 -9.64 -23.17
C GLN A 259 12.28 -9.59 -21.76
N CYS A 260 11.66 -8.79 -20.89
CA CYS A 260 12.04 -8.61 -19.50
C CYS A 260 10.97 -9.23 -18.60
N ALA A 261 11.41 -10.01 -17.61
CA ALA A 261 10.52 -10.54 -16.60
C ALA A 261 10.22 -9.48 -15.52
N PHE A 262 9.03 -9.56 -14.92
CA PHE A 262 8.64 -8.71 -13.80
C PHE A 262 7.58 -9.39 -12.94
N GLY A 263 7.56 -9.08 -11.65
CA GLY A 263 6.44 -9.42 -10.78
C GLY A 263 5.52 -8.24 -10.54
N GLN A 264 4.28 -8.48 -10.17
CA GLN A 264 3.34 -7.44 -9.77
C GLN A 264 2.52 -7.83 -8.55
N CYS A 265 2.15 -6.84 -7.73
CA CYS A 265 1.10 -7.00 -6.74
C CYS A 265 0.51 -5.70 -6.19
N GLU A 266 -0.57 -5.85 -5.43
CA GLU A 266 -1.20 -4.74 -4.70
C GLU A 266 -0.31 -4.17 -3.58
N LEU A 267 -0.62 -2.93 -3.20
CA LEU A 267 0.00 -2.22 -2.08
C LEU A 267 -0.57 -2.75 -0.75
N PRO A 268 0.16 -2.62 0.37
CA PRO A 268 -0.42 -2.80 1.69
C PRO A 268 -1.64 -1.89 1.89
N ARG A 269 -2.67 -2.39 2.58
CA ARG A 269 -3.89 -1.62 2.84
C ARG A 269 -3.57 -0.30 3.54
N ASN A 270 -4.31 0.75 3.22
CA ASN A 270 -4.18 2.11 3.75
C ASN A 270 -2.88 2.85 3.37
N LEU A 271 -1.96 2.24 2.61
CA LEU A 271 -0.79 2.98 2.08
C LEU A 271 -1.21 4.03 1.04
N HIS A 272 -2.23 3.71 0.24
CA HIS A 272 -2.78 4.59 -0.79
C HIS A 272 -4.30 4.69 -0.65
N ASN A 273 -4.82 5.91 -0.53
CA ASN A 273 -6.25 6.16 -0.40
C ASN A 273 -6.94 6.06 -1.77
N ALA A 274 -7.33 4.85 -2.16
CA ALA A 274 -8.04 4.61 -3.42
C ALA A 274 -9.50 5.12 -3.41
N LEU A 275 -10.08 5.44 -2.24
CA LEU A 275 -11.50 5.87 -2.15
C LEU A 275 -11.72 7.33 -2.58
N GLY A 276 -10.64 8.09 -2.81
CA GLY A 276 -10.68 9.47 -3.31
C GLY A 276 -9.83 9.70 -4.57
N VAL A 277 -9.44 8.63 -5.28
CA VAL A 277 -8.56 8.71 -6.45
C VAL A 277 -9.09 7.80 -7.56
N ASP A 278 -9.12 8.31 -8.78
CA ASP A 278 -9.61 7.59 -9.97
C ASP A 278 -8.71 6.41 -10.41
N GLU A 279 -7.59 6.17 -9.74
CA GLU A 279 -6.58 5.22 -10.20
C GLU A 279 -5.82 4.53 -9.05
N GLN A 280 -5.89 3.19 -9.02
CA GLN A 280 -5.13 2.35 -8.09
C GLN A 280 -3.67 2.24 -8.52
N LEU A 281 -2.78 1.98 -7.56
CA LEU A 281 -1.38 1.67 -7.81
C LEU A 281 -1.11 0.16 -7.70
N SER A 282 -0.01 -0.29 -8.31
CA SER A 282 0.54 -1.63 -8.18
C SER A 282 2.05 -1.54 -7.97
N ILE A 283 2.59 -2.46 -7.19
CA ILE A 283 4.03 -2.63 -6.99
C ILE A 283 4.54 -3.53 -8.11
N ILE A 284 5.53 -3.06 -8.85
CA ILE A 284 6.29 -3.84 -9.83
C ILE A 284 7.58 -4.32 -9.19
N TRP A 285 7.89 -5.59 -9.35
CA TRP A 285 9.05 -6.27 -8.80
C TRP A 285 10.04 -6.61 -9.92
N LEU A 286 11.24 -6.06 -9.83
CA LEU A 286 12.32 -6.24 -10.80
C LEU A 286 13.50 -6.92 -10.10
N SER A 287 13.90 -8.09 -10.60
CA SER A 287 15.03 -8.83 -10.03
C SER A 287 16.32 -8.05 -10.28
N LYS A 288 17.08 -7.77 -9.23
CA LYS A 288 18.39 -7.11 -9.37
C LYS A 288 19.46 -8.00 -10.01
N ASP A 289 19.22 -9.32 -10.03
CA ASP A 289 20.10 -10.29 -10.67
C ASP A 289 19.88 -10.37 -12.19
N ASP A 290 18.78 -9.79 -12.72
CA ASP A 290 18.51 -9.71 -14.15
C ASP A 290 18.96 -8.34 -14.71
N PRO A 291 19.95 -8.30 -15.63
CA PRO A 291 20.40 -7.06 -16.25
C PRO A 291 19.30 -6.29 -16.99
N LYS A 292 18.30 -6.97 -17.58
CA LYS A 292 17.17 -6.30 -18.25
C LYS A 292 16.25 -5.66 -17.24
N ALA A 293 15.91 -6.38 -16.18
CA ALA A 293 15.09 -5.84 -15.09
C ALA A 293 15.78 -4.65 -14.40
N SER A 294 17.11 -4.71 -14.27
CA SER A 294 17.92 -3.59 -13.79
C SER A 294 17.86 -2.38 -14.73
N ALA A 295 17.96 -2.57 -16.05
CA ALA A 295 17.82 -1.49 -17.03
C ALA A 295 16.41 -0.86 -17.02
N VAL A 296 15.37 -1.68 -16.81
CA VAL A 296 13.98 -1.21 -16.62
C VAL A 296 13.87 -0.39 -15.33
N GLY A 297 14.49 -0.85 -14.24
CA GLY A 297 14.50 -0.12 -12.97
C GLY A 297 15.12 1.27 -13.12
N LEU A 298 16.24 1.38 -13.85
CA LEU A 298 16.87 2.68 -14.15
C LEU A 298 15.97 3.58 -15.00
N ALA A 299 15.24 3.03 -15.97
CA ALA A 299 14.30 3.79 -16.78
C ALA A 299 13.12 4.33 -15.96
N LEU A 300 12.59 3.53 -15.03
CA LEU A 300 11.51 3.94 -14.13
C LEU A 300 11.99 5.01 -13.14
N ASP A 301 13.20 4.85 -12.58
CA ASP A 301 13.82 5.85 -11.69
C ASP A 301 14.03 7.18 -12.42
N PHE A 302 14.61 7.15 -13.63
CA PHE A 302 14.76 8.33 -14.48
C PHE A 302 13.41 8.98 -14.84
N GLY A 303 12.38 8.16 -15.05
CA GLY A 303 11.01 8.61 -15.30
C GLY A 303 10.28 9.16 -14.07
N GLY A 304 10.91 9.18 -12.89
CA GLY A 304 10.33 9.71 -11.66
C GLY A 304 9.28 8.80 -11.00
N PHE A 305 9.24 7.52 -11.34
CA PHE A 305 8.37 6.55 -10.68
C PHE A 305 8.83 6.33 -9.24
N THR A 306 7.87 6.20 -8.32
CA THR A 306 8.19 6.05 -6.90
C THR A 306 8.89 4.71 -6.64
N ASP A 307 10.13 4.75 -6.14
CA ASP A 307 10.83 3.58 -5.60
C ASP A 307 10.14 3.15 -4.29
N PHE A 308 9.39 2.06 -4.37
CA PHE A 308 8.72 1.44 -3.23
C PHE A 308 9.72 0.95 -2.19
N GLY A 309 10.95 0.66 -2.61
CA GLY A 309 12.08 0.40 -1.76
C GLY A 309 12.35 1.48 -0.71
N LEU A 310 12.22 2.75 -1.07
CA LEU A 310 12.40 3.86 -0.12
C LEU A 310 11.31 3.87 0.96
N ILE A 311 10.11 3.40 0.63
CA ILE A 311 9.00 3.26 1.58
C ILE A 311 9.29 2.14 2.57
N LEU A 312 9.85 1.03 2.08
CA LEU A 312 10.33 -0.07 2.93
C LEU A 312 11.49 0.38 3.83
N ASP A 313 12.41 1.19 3.32
CA ASP A 313 13.52 1.74 4.12
C ASP A 313 12.98 2.70 5.21
N ALA A 314 11.97 3.51 4.90
CA ALA A 314 11.27 4.36 5.87
C ALA A 314 10.55 3.55 6.96
N LEU A 315 9.91 2.42 6.60
CA LEU A 315 9.34 1.46 7.55
C LEU A 315 10.42 0.88 8.49
N GLY A 316 11.60 0.56 7.94
CA GLY A 316 12.77 0.13 8.71
C GLY A 316 13.28 1.17 9.72
N ASN A 317 13.19 2.46 9.37
CA ASN A 317 13.65 3.54 10.24
C ASN A 317 12.62 3.94 11.31
N SER A 318 11.32 3.94 10.98
CA SER A 318 10.27 4.27 11.95
C SER A 318 10.25 3.31 13.14
N THR A 319 10.58 2.04 12.92
CA THR A 319 10.63 1.00 13.96
C THR A 319 11.86 1.07 14.87
N LYS A 320 12.97 1.69 14.43
CA LYS A 320 14.19 1.87 15.24
C LYS A 320 14.03 2.98 16.27
N HIS A 321 13.29 4.03 15.95
CA HIS A 321 13.02 5.12 16.89
C HIS A 321 12.06 4.71 18.01
N THR A 322 11.12 3.80 17.74
CA THR A 322 10.21 3.26 18.75
C THR A 322 10.80 2.19 19.68
N ALA A 323 12.02 1.70 19.41
CA ALA A 323 12.73 0.75 20.28
C ALA A 323 13.73 1.42 21.25
N ARG A 324 13.92 2.74 21.14
CA ARG A 324 14.85 3.54 21.96
C ARG A 324 14.17 4.41 23.03
N ASN A 325 12.84 4.35 23.13
CA ASN A 325 12.03 5.00 24.15
C ASN A 325 11.29 3.93 24.96
#